data_AF-A0A6C0C2Y6-F1
#
_entry.id   AF-A0A6C0C2Y6-F1
#
_cell.length_a   1.000
_cell.length_b   1.000
_cell.length_c   1.000
_cell.angle_alpha   90.00
_cell.angle_beta   90.00
_cell.angle_gamma   90.00
#
_symmetry.space_group_name_H-M   'P 1'
#
loop_
_entity.id
_entity.type
_entity.pdbx_description
1 polymer ?
#
loop_
_entity_poly.entity_id
_entity_poly.type
_entity_poly.pdbx_seq_one_letter_code
_entity_poly.pdbx_strand_id
1 'polypeptide(L)'
;MDISCDKLNLLYLTNQTYQNKYNKLEKVKTNTSAKFVDDTDIEFYRKRIFQLTKELLRGKNINPLINDSFKNFASICINHFQFEDAKEIYQKQYENINLKKKNLDLSFNEKEVNKFMMKSEKPQEPKSIKDFLNVKSTYKQKRRKIPIPKRKKIDFKNEKFRTKGIENKK
;
A
#
# COMPACT_ATOMS: atom_id res chain seq x y z
N MET A 1 -21.64 -11.92 19.39
CA MET A 1 -20.73 -10.85 18.92
C MET A 1 -19.34 -11.27 19.36
N ASP A 2 -18.56 -11.82 18.43
CA ASP A 2 -17.21 -12.27 18.72
C ASP A 2 -16.31 -11.04 18.75
N ILE A 3 -16.14 -10.48 19.95
CA ILE A 3 -15.17 -9.41 20.18
C ILE A 3 -13.81 -10.10 20.09
N SER A 4 -13.23 -10.12 18.89
CA SER A 4 -11.87 -10.58 18.65
C SER A 4 -10.95 -9.88 19.66
N CYS A 5 -10.31 -10.66 20.54
CA CYS A 5 -9.29 -10.21 21.51
C CYS A 5 -7.98 -9.82 20.80
N ASP A 6 -8.07 -9.12 19.67
CA ASP A 6 -6.92 -8.61 18.95
C ASP A 6 -6.18 -7.59 19.82
N LYS A 7 -4.84 -7.69 19.84
CA LYS A 7 -3.94 -6.75 20.54
C LYS A 7 -4.27 -5.29 20.23
N LEU A 8 -4.76 -5.04 19.01
CA LEU A 8 -5.16 -3.72 18.51
C LEU A 8 -6.45 -3.22 19.16
N ASN A 9 -7.45 -4.09 19.34
CA ASN A 9 -8.70 -3.77 20.05
C ASN A 9 -8.42 -3.49 21.52
N LEU A 10 -7.57 -4.30 22.15
CA LEU A 10 -7.17 -4.07 23.54
C LEU A 10 -6.43 -2.74 23.69
N LEU A 11 -5.51 -2.41 22.78
CA LEU A 11 -4.81 -1.13 22.77
C LEU A 11 -5.82 0.03 22.68
N TYR A 12 -6.81 -0.06 21.79
CA TYR A 12 -7.82 0.98 21.60
C TYR A 12 -8.74 1.18 22.81
N LEU A 13 -9.06 0.09 23.53
CA LEU A 13 -9.92 0.12 24.72
C LEU A 13 -9.15 0.46 26.02
N THR A 14 -7.82 0.47 25.99
CA THR A 14 -7.01 0.84 27.17
C THR A 14 -7.04 2.35 27.41
N ASN A 15 -6.99 2.75 28.70
CA ASN A 15 -6.95 4.15 29.08
C ASN A 15 -5.67 4.84 28.55
N GLN A 16 -5.81 6.07 28.04
CA GLN A 16 -4.76 6.89 27.43
C GLN A 16 -3.49 7.00 28.30
N THR A 17 -3.63 7.07 29.62
CA THR A 17 -2.49 7.15 30.55
C THR A 17 -1.63 5.89 30.52
N TYR A 18 -2.27 4.72 30.44
CA TYR A 18 -1.60 3.42 30.34
C TYR A 18 -1.08 3.16 28.93
N GLN A 19 -1.79 3.60 27.88
CA GLN A 19 -1.29 3.55 26.49
C GLN A 19 0.05 4.25 26.33
N ASN A 20 0.18 5.46 26.88
CA ASN A 20 1.42 6.25 26.79
C ASN A 20 2.60 5.54 27.46
N LYS A 21 2.37 4.90 28.62
CA LYS A 21 3.38 4.11 29.33
C LYS A 21 3.78 2.86 28.53
N TYR A 22 2.81 2.15 27.96
CA TYR A 22 3.05 0.97 27.12
C TYR A 22 3.85 1.33 25.86
N ASN A 23 3.45 2.38 25.16
CA ASN A 23 4.15 2.87 23.96
C ASN A 23 5.60 3.31 24.26
N LYS A 24 5.86 3.89 25.42
CA LYS A 24 7.22 4.26 25.85
C LYS A 24 8.09 3.01 26.08
N LEU A 25 7.53 1.96 26.71
CA LEU A 25 8.24 0.70 26.94
C LEU A 25 8.53 -0.06 25.64
N GLU A 26 7.58 -0.11 24.70
CA GLU A 26 7.78 -0.70 23.38
C GLU A 26 8.87 0.03 22.59
N LYS A 27 8.86 1.37 22.57
CA LYS A 27 9.92 2.17 21.92
C LYS A 27 11.31 1.92 22.52
N VAL A 28 11.41 1.74 23.83
CA VAL A 28 12.69 1.42 24.47
C VAL A 28 13.16 0.02 24.03
N LYS A 29 12.28 -0.98 24.00
CA LYS A 29 12.62 -2.34 23.52
C LYS A 29 13.09 -2.36 22.07
N THR A 30 12.47 -1.59 21.18
CA THR A 30 12.90 -1.50 19.77
C THR A 30 14.25 -0.80 19.61
N ASN A 31 14.57 0.14 20.50
CA ASN A 31 15.81 0.92 20.42
C ASN A 31 17.00 0.17 21.03
N THR A 32 16.79 -0.67 22.05
CA THR A 32 17.88 -1.43 22.70
C THR A 32 18.42 -2.59 21.85
N SER A 33 17.66 -3.09 20.88
CA SER A 33 18.13 -4.13 19.94
C SER A 33 18.90 -3.58 18.73
N ALA A 34 18.87 -2.27 18.49
CA ALA A 34 19.67 -1.64 17.46
C ALA A 34 21.07 -1.42 18.03
N LYS A 35 21.98 -2.38 17.81
CA LYS A 35 23.41 -2.12 17.94
C LYS A 35 23.75 -0.99 16.99
N PHE A 36 23.84 0.24 17.51
CA PHE A 36 24.44 1.35 16.78
C PHE A 36 25.89 0.94 16.54
N VAL A 37 26.20 0.62 15.29
CA VAL A 37 27.58 0.52 14.83
C VAL A 37 28.01 1.95 14.57
N ASP A 38 29.14 2.37 15.13
CA ASP A 38 29.66 3.71 14.89
C ASP A 38 30.04 3.85 13.41
N ASP A 39 29.61 4.95 12.80
CA ASP A 39 29.82 5.22 11.37
C ASP A 39 31.33 5.27 11.02
N THR A 40 32.18 5.66 11.97
CA THR A 40 33.64 5.69 11.84
C THR A 40 34.24 4.29 11.62
N ASP A 41 33.73 3.29 12.34
CA ASP A 41 34.16 1.90 12.18
C ASP A 41 33.68 1.34 10.84
N ILE A 42 32.48 1.71 10.40
CA ILE A 42 31.95 1.32 9.09
C ILE A 42 32.86 1.85 7.97
N GLU A 43 33.27 3.12 8.05
CA GLU A 43 34.17 3.73 7.08
C GLU A 43 35.53 3.04 7.05
N PHE A 44 36.10 2.75 8.22
CA PHE A 44 37.37 2.05 8.36
C PHE A 44 37.32 0.63 7.76
N TYR A 45 36.27 -0.13 8.07
CA TYR A 45 36.10 -1.51 7.59
C TYR A 45 35.41 -1.63 6.23
N ARG A 46 35.01 -0.53 5.60
CA ARG A 46 34.24 -0.51 4.34
C ARG A 46 34.82 -1.43 3.26
N LYS A 47 36.14 -1.39 3.06
CA LYS A 47 36.84 -2.22 2.04
C LYS A 47 36.74 -3.71 2.37
N ARG A 48 36.91 -4.09 3.64
CA ARG A 48 36.83 -5.48 4.11
C ARG A 48 35.40 -6.00 4.04
N ILE A 49 34.43 -5.21 4.46
CA ILE A 49 33.00 -5.53 4.34
C ILE A 49 32.63 -5.78 2.88
N PHE A 50 33.09 -4.91 1.97
CA PHE A 50 32.82 -5.07 0.54
C PHE A 50 33.47 -6.30 -0.09
N GLN A 51 34.69 -6.64 0.33
CA GLN A 51 35.33 -7.87 -0.11
C GLN A 51 34.56 -9.11 0.39
N LEU A 52 34.14 -9.08 1.66
CA LEU A 52 33.38 -10.15 2.28
C LEU A 52 32.03 -10.37 1.59
N THR A 53 31.29 -9.30 1.27
CA THR A 53 30.01 -9.43 0.54
C THR A 53 30.20 -9.93 -0.89
N LYS A 54 31.27 -9.54 -1.58
CA LYS A 54 31.62 -10.11 -2.90
C LYS A 54 31.87 -11.62 -2.82
N GLU A 55 32.53 -12.09 -1.77
CA GLU A 55 32.81 -13.50 -1.57
C GLU A 55 31.54 -14.30 -1.27
N LEU A 56 30.64 -13.74 -0.45
CA LEU A 56 29.31 -14.32 -0.19
C LEU A 56 28.47 -14.39 -1.47
N LEU A 57 28.51 -13.36 -2.32
CA LEU A 57 27.83 -13.36 -3.62
C LEU A 57 28.37 -14.42 -4.59
N ARG A 58 29.64 -14.82 -4.45
CA ARG A 58 30.26 -15.92 -5.21
C ARG A 58 29.91 -17.30 -4.64
N GLY A 59 29.17 -17.37 -3.53
CA GLY A 59 28.76 -18.62 -2.89
C GLY A 59 29.75 -19.20 -1.89
N LYS A 60 30.76 -18.43 -1.45
CA LYS A 60 31.65 -18.87 -0.37
C LYS A 60 30.92 -18.79 0.97
N ASN A 61 31.03 -19.85 1.78
CA ASN A 61 30.48 -19.88 3.13
C ASN A 61 31.58 -19.52 4.13
N ILE A 62 31.34 -18.50 4.97
CA ILE A 62 32.32 -18.03 5.96
C ILE A 62 31.89 -18.46 7.35
N ASN A 63 30.72 -17.97 7.79
CA ASN A 63 30.14 -18.27 9.09
C ASN A 63 28.63 -18.40 8.90
N PRO A 64 27.97 -19.43 9.46
CA PRO A 64 26.53 -19.61 9.35
C PRO A 64 25.74 -18.36 9.76
N LEU A 65 26.13 -17.68 10.85
CA LEU A 65 25.45 -16.46 11.30
C LEU A 65 25.54 -15.34 10.26
N ILE A 66 26.74 -15.14 9.69
CA ILE A 66 26.98 -14.11 8.67
C ILE A 66 26.22 -14.44 7.38
N ASN A 67 26.20 -15.72 6.99
CA ASN A 67 25.49 -16.19 5.82
C ASN A 67 23.98 -15.97 5.94
N ASP A 68 23.40 -16.26 7.10
CA ASP A 68 21.97 -16.08 7.34
C ASP A 68 21.60 -14.59 7.42
N SER A 69 22.44 -13.77 8.08
CA SER A 69 22.30 -12.30 8.03
C SER A 69 22.39 -11.77 6.60
N PHE A 70 23.28 -12.32 5.77
CA PHE A 70 23.41 -11.92 4.37
C PHE A 70 22.20 -12.32 3.52
N LYS A 71 21.62 -13.51 3.73
CA LYS A 71 20.37 -13.91 3.06
C LYS A 71 19.21 -12.98 3.43
N ASN A 72 19.12 -12.60 4.71
CA ASN A 72 18.11 -11.63 5.16
C ASN A 72 18.33 -10.27 4.49
N PHE A 73 19.56 -9.76 4.50
CA PHE A 73 19.93 -8.54 3.78
C PHE A 73 19.57 -8.62 2.28
N ALA A 74 19.95 -9.70 1.60
CA ALA A 74 19.65 -9.92 0.19
C ALA A 74 18.14 -9.95 -0.07
N SER A 75 17.35 -10.57 0.81
CA SER A 75 15.88 -10.60 0.70
C SER A 75 15.27 -9.20 0.77
N ILE A 76 15.78 -8.35 1.68
CA ILE A 76 15.36 -6.95 1.81
C ILE A 76 15.71 -6.16 0.55
N CYS A 77 16.94 -6.32 0.03
CA CYS A 77 17.35 -5.70 -1.23
C CYS A 77 16.47 -6.13 -2.41
N ILE A 78 16.17 -7.42 -2.54
CA ILE A 78 15.30 -7.95 -3.60
C ILE A 78 13.90 -7.34 -3.51
N ASN A 79 13.32 -7.27 -2.31
CA ASN A 79 12.00 -6.66 -2.10
C ASN A 79 12.00 -5.17 -2.48
N HIS A 80 13.05 -4.45 -2.12
CA HIS A 80 13.22 -3.05 -2.50
C HIS A 80 13.29 -2.88 -4.03
N PHE A 81 14.07 -3.71 -4.73
CA PHE A 81 14.16 -3.66 -6.19
C PHE A 81 12.82 -4.00 -6.87
N GLN A 82 12.13 -5.05 -6.41
CA GLN A 82 10.79 -5.39 -6.90
C GLN A 82 9.79 -4.25 -6.71
N PHE A 83 9.87 -3.53 -5.59
CA PHE A 83 9.02 -2.39 -5.32
C PHE A 83 9.29 -1.23 -6.28
N GLU A 84 10.55 -0.84 -6.47
CA GLU A 84 10.92 0.23 -7.41
C GLU A 84 10.55 -0.12 -8.86
N ASP A 85 10.72 -1.39 -9.27
CA ASP A 85 10.32 -1.85 -10.60
C ASP A 85 8.80 -1.86 -10.77
N ALA A 86 8.05 -2.32 -9.77
CA ALA A 86 6.60 -2.28 -9.78
C ALA A 86 6.09 -0.83 -9.89
N LYS A 87 6.65 0.07 -9.08
CA LYS A 87 6.35 1.50 -9.08
C LYS A 87 6.54 2.11 -10.46
N GLU A 88 7.67 1.84 -11.13
CA GLU A 88 7.91 2.33 -12.49
C GLU A 88 6.89 1.77 -13.50
N ILE A 89 6.58 0.47 -13.43
CA ILE A 89 5.58 -0.17 -14.31
C ILE A 89 4.19 0.44 -14.13
N TYR A 90 3.83 0.79 -12.89
CA TYR A 90 2.58 1.47 -12.63
C TYR A 90 2.62 2.89 -13.17
N GLN A 91 3.66 3.68 -12.87
CA GLN A 91 3.79 5.06 -13.34
C GLN A 91 3.74 5.17 -14.87
N LYS A 92 4.39 4.27 -15.61
CA LYS A 92 4.34 4.22 -17.07
C LYS A 92 2.93 4.10 -17.65
N GLN A 93 1.99 3.48 -16.93
CA GLN A 93 0.60 3.36 -17.39
C GLN A 93 -0.15 4.70 -17.38
N TYR A 94 0.32 5.66 -16.59
CA TYR A 94 -0.31 6.97 -16.45
C TYR A 94 0.32 8.03 -17.35
N GLU A 95 1.40 7.73 -18.08
CA GLU A 95 2.12 8.70 -18.95
C GLU A 95 1.21 9.32 -20.03
N ASN A 96 0.29 8.54 -20.59
CA ASN A 96 -0.59 8.98 -21.68
C ASN A 96 -1.96 9.51 -21.20
N ILE A 97 -2.14 9.71 -19.90
CA ILE A 97 -3.40 10.25 -19.38
C ILE A 97 -3.38 11.76 -19.60
N ASN A 98 -4.07 12.19 -20.66
CA ASN A 98 -4.38 13.60 -20.88
C ASN A 98 -5.20 14.11 -19.70
N LEU A 99 -4.51 14.76 -18.74
CA LEU A 99 -5.12 15.55 -17.68
C LEU A 99 -5.74 16.78 -18.34
N LYS A 100 -6.93 16.61 -18.93
CA LYS A 100 -7.79 17.75 -19.25
C LYS A 100 -8.06 18.43 -17.91
N LYS A 101 -7.36 19.54 -17.65
CA LYS A 101 -7.71 20.48 -16.58
C LYS A 101 -9.14 20.93 -16.91
N LYS A 102 -10.13 20.24 -16.34
CA LYS A 102 -11.47 20.79 -16.26
C LYS A 102 -11.29 22.04 -15.43
N ASN A 103 -11.57 23.21 -16.01
CA ASN A 103 -11.83 24.39 -15.22
C ASN A 103 -12.95 23.99 -14.27
N LEU A 104 -12.60 23.77 -13.01
CA LEU A 104 -13.59 23.51 -11.98
C LEU A 104 -14.42 24.78 -11.95
N ASP A 105 -15.71 24.65 -12.25
CA ASP A 105 -16.63 25.74 -12.00
C ASP A 105 -16.70 25.88 -10.48
N LEU A 106 -16.03 26.89 -9.93
CA LEU A 106 -16.02 27.19 -8.50
C LEU A 106 -17.35 27.79 -8.02
N SER A 107 -18.37 27.89 -8.88
CA SER A 107 -19.71 28.34 -8.48
C SER A 107 -20.43 27.29 -7.63
N PHE A 108 -20.10 27.25 -6.35
CA PHE A 108 -20.83 26.44 -5.38
C PHE A 108 -22.14 27.14 -4.98
N ASN A 109 -23.26 26.72 -5.57
CA ASN A 109 -24.58 27.20 -5.15
C ASN A 109 -25.08 26.41 -3.93
N GLU A 110 -24.81 26.92 -2.74
CA GLU A 110 -25.19 26.31 -1.46
C GLU A 110 -26.69 25.98 -1.38
N LYS A 111 -27.56 26.82 -1.96
CA LYS A 111 -29.02 26.62 -1.93
C LYS A 111 -29.46 25.38 -2.70
N GLU A 112 -28.81 25.08 -3.82
CA GLU A 112 -29.13 23.90 -4.64
C GLU A 112 -28.66 22.61 -3.98
N VAL A 113 -27.45 22.63 -3.40
CA VAL A 113 -26.89 21.50 -2.66
C VAL A 113 -27.75 21.19 -1.43
N ASN A 114 -28.18 22.21 -0.69
CA ASN A 114 -29.09 22.05 0.44
C ASN A 114 -30.45 21.49 -0.01
N LYS A 115 -31.00 21.94 -1.14
CA LYS A 115 -32.25 21.39 -1.70
C LYS A 115 -32.15 19.92 -2.09
N PHE A 116 -30.98 19.48 -2.57
CA PHE A 116 -30.72 18.08 -2.90
C PHE A 116 -30.55 17.20 -1.65
N MET A 117 -29.90 17.71 -0.60
CA MET A 117 -29.72 17.01 0.67
C MET A 117 -31.01 16.94 1.51
N MET A 118 -31.88 17.94 1.38
CA MET A 118 -33.18 17.97 2.04
C MET A 118 -34.09 16.92 1.40
N LYS A 119 -34.78 16.15 2.25
CA LYS A 119 -35.82 15.22 1.83
C LYS A 119 -37.04 16.04 1.38
N SER A 120 -36.99 16.56 0.16
CA SER A 120 -38.15 17.22 -0.44
C SER A 120 -39.24 16.18 -0.66
N GLU A 121 -40.43 16.45 -0.12
CA GLU A 121 -41.63 15.71 -0.48
C GLU A 121 -41.84 15.95 -1.97
N LYS A 122 -41.68 14.89 -2.77
CA LYS A 122 -42.06 14.97 -4.19
C LYS A 122 -43.54 15.35 -4.21
N PRO A 123 -43.96 16.31 -5.06
CA PRO A 123 -45.38 16.53 -5.27
C PRO A 123 -46.02 15.19 -5.58
N GLN A 124 -47.03 14.79 -4.81
CA GLN A 124 -47.72 13.53 -5.06
C GLN A 124 -48.42 13.67 -6.41
N GLU A 125 -47.86 13.04 -7.44
CA GLU A 125 -48.54 12.87 -8.71
C GLU A 125 -49.89 12.19 -8.44
N PRO A 126 -50.97 12.60 -9.11
CA PRO A 126 -52.28 11.99 -8.91
C PRO A 126 -52.17 10.50 -9.25
N LYS A 127 -52.34 9.65 -8.22
CA LYS A 127 -52.26 8.19 -8.38
C LYS A 127 -53.37 7.72 -9.31
N SER A 128 -53.01 6.97 -10.34
CA SER A 128 -53.98 6.34 -11.23
C SER A 128 -54.44 5.01 -10.64
N ILE A 129 -55.63 4.54 -11.01
CA ILE A 129 -56.15 3.20 -10.63
C ILE A 129 -55.15 2.07 -10.93
N LYS A 130 -54.32 2.27 -11.96
CA LYS A 130 -53.26 1.34 -12.37
C LYS A 130 -52.19 1.14 -11.30
N ASP A 131 -51.93 2.13 -10.45
CA ASP A 131 -50.90 2.09 -9.41
C ASP A 131 -51.30 1.23 -8.20
N PHE A 132 -52.61 1.00 -8.02
CA PHE A 132 -53.16 0.13 -6.97
C PHE A 132 -53.26 -1.33 -7.41
N LEU A 133 -53.02 -1.62 -8.69
CA LEU A 133 -52.99 -2.99 -9.20
C LEU A 133 -51.63 -3.61 -8.90
N ASN A 134 -51.64 -4.79 -8.30
CA ASN A 134 -50.42 -5.51 -7.92
C ASN A 134 -49.82 -6.21 -9.16
N VAL A 135 -49.28 -5.43 -10.10
CA VAL A 135 -48.68 -5.93 -11.35
C VAL A 135 -47.31 -6.54 -11.05
N LYS A 136 -47.25 -7.87 -10.94
CA LYS A 136 -45.98 -8.61 -10.84
C LYS A 136 -45.27 -8.58 -12.19
N SER A 137 -44.40 -7.59 -12.43
CA SER A 137 -43.57 -7.60 -13.64
C SER A 137 -42.55 -8.73 -13.54
N THR A 138 -42.62 -9.68 -14.48
CA THR A 138 -41.72 -10.86 -14.55
C THR A 138 -40.33 -10.50 -15.08
N TYR A 139 -40.14 -9.28 -15.57
CA TYR A 139 -38.89 -8.82 -16.18
C TYR A 139 -37.96 -8.19 -15.14
N LYS A 140 -37.19 -9.02 -14.43
CA LYS A 140 -36.07 -8.52 -13.62
C LYS A 140 -35.02 -7.94 -14.56
N GLN A 141 -34.94 -6.61 -14.62
CA GLN A 141 -33.85 -5.88 -15.29
C GLN A 141 -32.49 -6.49 -14.89
N LYS A 142 -31.72 -7.02 -15.86
CA LYS A 142 -30.39 -7.58 -15.58
C LYS A 142 -29.53 -6.49 -14.96
N ARG A 143 -29.23 -6.63 -13.67
CA ARG A 143 -28.30 -5.73 -12.98
C ARG A 143 -26.97 -5.74 -13.73
N ARG A 144 -26.47 -4.57 -14.12
CA ARG A 144 -25.17 -4.44 -14.78
C ARG A 144 -24.10 -4.99 -13.84
N LYS A 145 -23.22 -5.86 -14.34
CA LYS A 145 -22.09 -6.37 -13.56
C LYS A 145 -21.13 -5.22 -13.33
N ILE A 146 -20.93 -4.84 -12.07
CA ILE A 146 -19.97 -3.80 -11.69
C ILE A 146 -18.57 -4.40 -11.89
N PRO A 147 -17.68 -3.79 -12.68
CA PRO A 147 -16.32 -4.28 -12.86
C PRO A 147 -15.54 -4.11 -11.55
N ILE A 148 -15.10 -5.23 -10.98
CA ILE A 148 -14.28 -5.24 -9.76
C ILE A 148 -12.81 -5.10 -10.18
N PRO A 149 -12.00 -4.26 -9.51
CA PRO A 149 -10.57 -4.15 -9.79
C PRO A 149 -9.88 -5.50 -9.58
N LYS A 150 -9.00 -5.88 -10.51
CA LYS A 150 -8.23 -7.13 -10.46
C LYS A 150 -6.75 -6.82 -10.25
N ARG A 151 -6.06 -7.68 -9.50
CA ARG A 151 -4.59 -7.60 -9.36
C ARG A 151 -3.94 -7.96 -10.69
N LYS A 152 -2.98 -7.14 -11.14
CA LYS A 152 -2.17 -7.39 -12.32
C LYS A 152 -1.05 -8.37 -11.98
N LYS A 153 -0.79 -9.35 -12.86
CA LYS A 153 0.40 -10.20 -12.77
C LYS A 153 1.57 -9.45 -13.43
N ILE A 154 2.66 -9.28 -12.71
CA ILE A 154 3.87 -8.59 -13.18
C ILE A 154 5.02 -9.60 -13.14
N ASP A 155 5.72 -9.73 -14.26
CA ASP A 155 6.88 -10.63 -14.37
C ASP A 155 8.18 -9.87 -14.05
N PHE A 156 8.67 -10.04 -12.82
CA PHE A 156 9.89 -9.40 -12.32
C PHE A 156 11.18 -10.10 -12.77
N LYS A 157 11.10 -11.26 -13.43
CA LYS A 157 12.27 -12.03 -13.90
C LYS A 157 12.79 -11.61 -15.27
N ASN A 158 12.30 -10.50 -15.82
CA ASN A 158 12.72 -10.01 -17.12
C ASN A 158 14.16 -9.45 -17.07
N GLU A 159 14.93 -9.72 -18.12
CA GLU A 159 16.35 -9.32 -18.23
C GLU A 159 16.57 -7.81 -18.14
N LYS A 160 15.57 -7.01 -18.56
CA LYS A 160 15.58 -5.55 -18.44
C LYS A 160 15.73 -5.04 -17.01
N PHE A 161 15.19 -5.76 -16.02
CA PHE A 161 15.30 -5.38 -14.61
C PHE A 161 16.62 -5.80 -13.98
N ARG A 162 17.36 -6.73 -14.62
CA ARG A 162 18.63 -7.24 -14.10
C ARG A 162 19.79 -6.25 -14.30
N THR A 163 19.79 -5.51 -15.40
CA THR A 163 20.88 -4.58 -15.77
C THR A 163 20.57 -3.13 -15.45
N LYS A 164 19.41 -2.85 -14.84
CA LYS A 164 18.96 -1.50 -14.51
C LYS A 164 19.88 -0.86 -13.46
N GLY A 165 20.48 0.28 -13.80
CA GLY A 165 21.35 1.04 -12.90
C GLY A 165 22.80 0.55 -12.79
N ILE A 166 23.21 -0.43 -13.61
CA ILE A 166 24.62 -0.86 -13.71
C ILE A 166 25.25 -0.15 -14.90
N GLU A 167 26.33 0.58 -14.68
CA GLU A 167 27.14 1.14 -15.78
C GLU A 167 27.74 -0.02 -16.57
N ASN A 168 27.45 -0.08 -17.87
CA ASN A 168 28.14 -1.00 -18.76
C ASN A 168 29.62 -0.62 -18.76
N LYS A 169 30.49 -1.57 -18.44
CA LYS A 169 31.94 -1.35 -18.57
C LYS A 169 32.23 -0.98 -20.02
N LYS A 170 32.72 0.26 -20.22
CA LYS A 170 33.45 0.64 -21.43
C LYS A 170 34.79 -0.08 -21.45
#